data_AF-A0AAD0PW99-F1
#
_entry.id   AF-A0AAD0PW99-F1
#
_cell.length_a   1.000
_cell.length_b   1.000
_cell.length_c   1.000
_cell.angle_alpha   90.00
_cell.angle_beta   90.00
_cell.angle_gamma   90.00
#
_symmetry.space_group_name_H-M   'P 1'
#
loop_
_entity.id
_entity.type
_entity.pdbx_description
1 polymer ?
#
loop_
_entity_poly.entity_id
_entity_poly.type
_entity_poly.pdbx_seq_one_letter_code
_entity_poly.pdbx_strand_id
1 'polypeptide(L)'
;MKFKQNNPLVDYRHNLILAALVEIDHLKRLSGASMSLSKALAPFKEPEGFIDLVNQLAYNAIDRIVPEVIADSVQEELQDIPICVEEVNGVLNRPIGAALQMLQNPQPES
;
A
#
# COMPACT_ATOMS: atom_id res chain seq x y z
N MET A 1 -28.53 8.33 7.33
CA MET A 1 -27.67 7.46 6.50
C MET A 1 -26.66 6.79 7.43
N LYS A 2 -26.64 5.46 7.53
CA LYS A 2 -25.62 4.75 8.31
C LYS A 2 -24.36 4.66 7.44
N PHE A 3 -23.32 5.42 7.79
CA PHE A 3 -22.01 5.22 7.19
C PHE A 3 -21.53 3.82 7.59
N LYS A 4 -21.25 2.95 6.61
CA LYS A 4 -20.60 1.67 6.85
C LYS A 4 -19.22 2.02 7.41
N GLN A 5 -19.02 1.80 8.71
CA GLN A 5 -17.70 1.85 9.30
C GLN A 5 -16.81 0.90 8.50
N ASN A 6 -15.76 1.42 7.86
CA ASN A 6 -14.73 0.59 7.23
C ASN A 6 -14.13 -0.25 8.35
N ASN A 7 -14.45 -1.54 8.33
CA ASN A 7 -13.84 -2.49 9.23
C ASN A 7 -12.34 -2.52 8.87
N PRO A 8 -11.42 -2.22 9.80
CA PRO A 8 -9.97 -2.27 9.54
C PRO A 8 -9.51 -3.64 9.02
N LEU A 9 -10.32 -4.69 9.23
CA LEU A 9 -10.12 -6.05 8.73
C LEU A 9 -10.54 -6.25 7.26
N VAL A 10 -11.30 -5.34 6.64
CA VAL A 10 -11.93 -5.59 5.32
C VAL A 10 -11.15 -4.96 4.16
N ASP A 11 -10.33 -3.94 4.41
CA ASP A 11 -9.60 -3.21 3.36
C ASP A 11 -8.09 -3.10 3.61
N TYR A 12 -7.52 -3.85 4.56
CA TYR A 12 -6.08 -3.77 4.86
C TYR A 12 -5.22 -4.01 3.62
N ARG A 13 -5.60 -4.95 2.74
CA ARG A 13 -4.85 -5.26 1.52
C ARG A 13 -4.79 -4.08 0.55
N HIS A 14 -5.91 -3.39 0.33
CA HIS A 14 -5.93 -2.15 -0.45
C HIS A 14 -5.07 -1.06 0.20
N ASN A 15 -5.09 -0.96 1.53
CA ASN A 15 -4.29 0.02 2.27
C ASN A 15 -2.79 -0.29 2.19
N LEU A 16 -2.39 -1.55 2.20
CA LEU A 16 -1.00 -1.98 2.01
C LEU A 16 -0.52 -1.65 0.60
N ILE A 17 -1.35 -1.89 -0.42
CA ILE A 17 -1.05 -1.49 -1.80
C ILE A 17 -0.87 0.02 -1.89
N LEU A 18 -1.79 0.81 -1.32
CA LEU A 18 -1.68 2.27 -1.31
C LEU A 18 -0.42 2.74 -0.58
N ALA A 19 -0.09 2.18 0.58
CA ALA A 19 1.10 2.52 1.34
C ALA A 19 2.37 2.23 0.52
N ALA A 20 2.46 1.05 -0.10
CA ALA A 20 3.56 0.68 -0.99
C ALA A 20 3.70 1.66 -2.17
N LEU A 21 2.59 2.00 -2.84
CA LEU A 21 2.60 2.92 -3.98
C LEU A 21 3.05 4.33 -3.58
N VAL A 22 2.63 4.81 -2.40
CA VAL A 22 3.09 6.09 -1.86
C VAL A 22 4.59 6.05 -1.61
N GLU A 23 5.13 5.00 -1.00
CA GLU A 23 6.58 4.86 -0.80
C GLU A 23 7.35 4.80 -2.12
N ILE A 24 6.83 4.11 -3.13
CA ILE A 24 7.42 4.09 -4.49
C ILE A 24 7.41 5.49 -5.11
N ASP A 25 6.34 6.27 -4.97
CA ASP A 25 6.29 7.64 -5.46
C ASP A 25 7.36 8.53 -4.78
N HIS A 26 7.55 8.38 -3.46
CA HIS A 26 8.63 9.06 -2.75
C HIS A 26 10.01 8.64 -3.26
N LEU A 27 10.24 7.34 -3.44
CA LEU A 27 11.50 6.82 -4.01
C LEU A 27 11.75 7.35 -5.42
N LYS A 28 10.72 7.41 -6.27
CA LYS A 28 10.81 7.98 -7.62
C LYS A 28 11.17 9.46 -7.58
N ARG A 29 10.53 10.26 -6.73
CA ARG A 29 10.86 11.69 -6.57
C ARG A 29 12.30 11.88 -6.09
N LEU A 30 12.75 11.08 -5.11
CA LEU A 30 14.11 11.12 -4.59
C LEU A 30 15.15 10.63 -5.62
N SER A 31 14.78 9.70 -6.50
CA SER A 31 15.69 9.16 -7.52
C SER A 31 16.14 10.24 -8.52
N GLY A 32 15.31 11.24 -8.78
CA GLY A 32 15.68 12.40 -9.60
C GLY A 32 16.79 13.26 -8.98
N ALA A 33 16.97 13.19 -7.66
CA ALA A 33 17.99 13.91 -6.92
C ALA A 33 19.27 13.09 -6.65
N SER A 34 19.27 11.77 -6.93
CA SER A 34 20.40 10.89 -6.64
C SER A 34 20.61 9.83 -7.72
N MET A 35 21.75 9.92 -8.42
CA MET A 35 22.13 8.96 -9.47
C MET A 35 22.32 7.54 -8.92
N SER A 36 22.80 7.39 -7.68
CA SER A 36 22.95 6.08 -7.02
C SER A 36 21.60 5.44 -6.74
N LEU A 37 20.61 6.23 -6.28
CA LEU A 37 19.26 5.74 -6.06
C LEU A 37 18.56 5.40 -7.39
N SER A 38 18.74 6.21 -8.42
CA SER A 38 18.22 5.90 -9.76
C SER A 38 18.80 4.60 -10.33
N LYS A 39 20.07 4.27 -10.05
CA LYS A 39 20.67 2.99 -10.47
C LYS A 39 20.12 1.82 -9.65
N ALA A 40 19.93 2.01 -8.34
CA ALA A 40 19.32 1.00 -7.47
C ALA A 40 17.86 0.70 -7.86
N LEU A 41 17.12 1.70 -8.37
CA LEU A 41 15.75 1.54 -8.83
C LEU A 41 15.61 1.02 -10.26
N ALA A 42 16.70 0.91 -11.02
CA ALA A 42 16.66 0.49 -12.42
C ALA A 42 16.02 -0.89 -12.65
N PRO A 43 16.28 -1.92 -11.81
CA PRO A 43 15.63 -3.24 -11.96
C PRO A 43 14.11 -3.19 -11.75
N PHE A 44 13.62 -2.23 -10.97
CA PHE A 44 12.19 -2.10 -10.62
C PHE A 44 11.41 -1.22 -11.61
N LYS A 45 12.02 -0.85 -12.75
CA LYS A 45 11.35 -0.13 -13.84
C LYS A 45 10.58 -1.06 -14.76
N GLU A 46 10.97 -2.33 -14.83
CA GLU A 46 10.24 -3.36 -15.56
C GLU A 46 8.97 -3.77 -14.80
N PRO A 47 7.90 -4.20 -15.50
CA PRO A 47 6.62 -4.54 -14.88
C PRO A 47 6.73 -5.58 -13.76
N GLU A 48 7.55 -6.60 -13.95
CA GLU A 48 7.77 -7.68 -12.99
C GLU A 48 8.50 -7.15 -11.75
N GLY A 49 9.57 -6.37 -11.94
CA GLY A 49 10.30 -5.75 -10.84
C GLY A 49 9.44 -4.74 -10.08
N PHE A 50 8.54 -4.01 -10.76
CA PHE A 50 7.63 -3.10 -10.09
C PHE A 50 6.71 -3.82 -9.11
N ILE A 51 6.17 -4.98 -9.47
CA ILE A 51 5.30 -5.78 -8.59
C ILE A 51 6.08 -6.39 -7.43
N ASP A 52 7.31 -6.84 -7.66
CA ASP A 52 8.18 -7.31 -6.58
C ASP A 52 8.44 -6.20 -5.56
N LEU A 53 8.69 -4.97 -6.03
CA LEU A 53 8.88 -3.81 -5.16
C LEU A 53 7.61 -3.46 -4.39
N VAL A 54 6.44 -3.52 -5.03
CA VAL A 54 5.14 -3.31 -4.36
C VAL A 54 4.95 -4.33 -3.25
N ASN A 55 5.22 -5.61 -3.49
CA ASN A 55 5.09 -6.66 -2.48
C ASN A 55 6.07 -6.47 -1.30
N GLN A 56 7.33 -6.13 -1.56
CA GLN A 56 8.31 -5.86 -0.50
C GLN A 56 7.91 -4.68 0.38
N LEU A 57 7.44 -3.59 -0.22
CA LEU A 57 7.03 -2.41 0.53
C LEU A 57 5.70 -2.63 1.26
N ALA A 58 4.77 -3.38 0.65
CA ALA A 58 3.53 -3.79 1.30
C ALA A 58 3.83 -4.66 2.53
N TYR A 59 4.74 -5.63 2.41
CA TYR A 59 5.17 -6.46 3.52
C TYR A 59 5.74 -5.62 4.67
N ASN A 60 6.63 -4.68 4.35
CA ASN A 60 7.22 -3.77 5.35
C ASN A 60 6.19 -2.79 5.97
N ALA A 61 5.08 -2.54 5.29
CA ALA A 61 4.03 -1.65 5.78
C ALA A 61 3.04 -2.36 6.72
N ILE A 62 3.06 -3.69 6.84
CA ILE A 62 2.11 -4.45 7.67
C ILE A 62 2.11 -3.93 9.10
N ASP A 63 3.27 -3.82 9.73
CA ASP A 63 3.39 -3.38 11.13
C ASP A 63 2.88 -1.95 11.38
N ARG A 64 2.74 -1.14 10.32
CA ARG A 64 2.28 0.26 10.40
C ARG A 64 0.80 0.43 10.07
N ILE A 65 0.25 -0.44 9.22
CA ILE A 65 -1.09 -0.29 8.63
C ILE A 65 -2.08 -1.28 9.22
N VAL A 66 -1.60 -2.45 9.63
CA VAL A 66 -2.41 -3.57 10.10
C VAL A 66 -2.36 -3.64 11.63
N PRO A 67 -3.49 -3.83 12.32
CA PRO A 67 -3.49 -4.05 13.77
C PRO A 67 -2.64 -5.28 14.14
N GLU A 68 -1.83 -5.16 15.19
CA GLU A 68 -0.91 -6.22 15.67
C GLU A 68 -1.60 -7.58 15.85
N VAL A 69 -2.86 -7.58 16.29
CA VAL A 69 -3.69 -8.79 16.49
C VAL A 69 -3.91 -9.64 15.24
N ILE A 70 -3.72 -9.09 14.05
CA ILE A 70 -3.85 -9.81 12.77
C ILE A 70 -2.60 -9.68 11.88
N ALA A 71 -1.53 -9.02 12.35
CA ALA A 71 -0.35 -8.75 11.55
C ALA A 71 0.33 -10.04 11.05
N ASP A 72 0.51 -11.03 11.94
CA ASP A 72 1.12 -12.32 11.59
C ASP A 72 0.30 -13.05 10.53
N SER A 73 -1.02 -13.09 10.67
CA SER A 73 -1.92 -13.71 9.68
C SER A 73 -1.86 -13.02 8.33
N VAL A 74 -1.73 -11.69 8.31
CA VAL A 74 -1.59 -10.92 7.07
C VAL A 74 -0.21 -11.12 6.43
N GLN A 75 0.85 -11.29 7.22
CA GLN A 75 2.18 -11.62 6.71
C GLN A 75 2.18 -12.98 6.01
N GLU A 76 1.59 -14.00 6.64
CA GLU A 76 1.44 -15.34 6.06
C GLU A 76 0.61 -15.30 4.78
N GLU A 77 -0.54 -14.61 4.81
CA GLU A 77 -1.39 -14.46 3.63
C GLU A 77 -0.67 -13.76 2.47
N LEU A 78 0.12 -12.72 2.74
CA LEU A 78 0.83 -11.99 1.69
C LEU A 78 1.99 -12.81 1.09
N GLN A 79 2.57 -13.73 1.87
CA GLN A 79 3.56 -14.69 1.37
C GLN A 79 2.90 -15.75 0.47
N ASP A 80 1.74 -16.27 0.86
CA ASP A 80 1.00 -17.29 0.10
C ASP A 80 0.32 -16.71 -1.14
N ILE A 81 -0.20 -15.49 -1.03
CA ILE A 81 -0.99 -14.78 -2.05
C ILE A 81 -0.41 -13.37 -2.21
N PRO A 82 0.69 -13.22 -2.97
CA PRO A 82 1.30 -11.92 -3.23
C PRO A 82 0.35 -11.00 -4.01
N ILE A 83 0.54 -9.70 -3.84
CA ILE A 83 -0.20 -8.67 -4.57
C ILE A 83 0.10 -8.79 -6.07
N CYS A 84 -0.95 -8.89 -6.88
CA CYS A 84 -0.83 -8.94 -8.33
C CYS A 84 -1.11 -7.59 -9.02
N VAL A 85 -0.79 -7.51 -10.32
CA VAL A 85 -0.96 -6.30 -11.14
C VAL A 85 -2.42 -5.84 -11.18
N GLU A 86 -3.34 -6.78 -11.24
CA GLU A 86 -4.78 -6.52 -11.28
C GLU A 86 -5.26 -5.83 -10.01
N GLU A 87 -4.72 -6.19 -8.85
CA GLU A 87 -5.04 -5.56 -7.57
C GLU A 87 -4.51 -4.13 -7.50
N VAL A 88 -3.27 -3.91 -7.95
CA VAL A 88 -2.69 -2.57 -8.05
C VAL A 88 -3.53 -1.68 -8.96
N ASN A 89 -3.89 -2.17 -10.14
CA ASN A 89 -4.75 -1.44 -11.07
C ASN A 89 -6.15 -1.20 -10.48
N GLY A 90 -6.70 -2.17 -9.74
CA GLY A 90 -7.98 -2.03 -9.05
C GLY A 90 -7.95 -0.91 -8.01
N VAL A 91 -6.86 -0.80 -7.25
CA VAL A 91 -6.63 0.27 -6.28
C VAL A 91 -6.49 1.63 -6.98
N LEU A 92 -5.69 1.72 -8.04
CA LEU A 92 -5.44 2.98 -8.76
C LEU A 92 -6.67 3.50 -9.51
N ASN A 93 -7.53 2.59 -10.00
CA ASN A 93 -8.75 2.95 -10.71
C ASN A 93 -9.94 3.23 -9.78
N ARG A 94 -9.80 3.03 -8.45
CA ARG A 94 -10.87 3.40 -7.52
C ARG A 94 -11.07 4.91 -7.53
N PRO A 95 -12.32 5.41 -7.57
CA PRO A 95 -12.58 6.82 -7.45
C PRO A 95 -12.03 7.33 -6.11
N ILE A 96 -11.34 8.47 -6.13
CA ILE A 96 -10.66 9.06 -4.97
C ILE A 96 -11.63 9.19 -3.77
N GLY A 97 -12.94 9.41 -4.00
CA GLY A 97 -13.97 9.45 -2.95
C GLY A 97 -14.15 8.15 -2.15
N ALA A 98 -13.75 7.00 -2.68
CA ALA A 98 -13.72 5.74 -1.94
C ALA A 98 -12.45 5.59 -1.08
N ALA A 99 -11.34 6.21 -1.48
CA ALA A 99 -10.09 6.26 -0.71
C ALA A 99 -10.07 7.37 0.36
N LEU A 100 -10.80 8.48 0.14
CA LEU A 100 -10.88 9.64 1.02
C LEU A 100 -11.64 9.44 2.33
N GLN A 101 -12.33 8.30 2.52
CA GLN A 101 -12.97 7.99 3.80
C GLN A 101 -11.96 7.85 4.96
N MET A 102 -10.66 7.72 4.66
CA MET A 102 -9.58 7.71 5.66
C MET A 102 -9.18 9.11 6.15
N LEU A 103 -9.41 10.17 5.36
CA LEU A 103 -8.97 11.54 5.70
C LEU A 103 -10.03 12.35 6.46
N GLN A 104 -11.23 11.78 6.69
CA GLN A 104 -12.36 12.48 7.31
C GLN A 104 -12.68 12.03 8.74
N ASN A 105 -11.74 11.41 9.46
CA ASN A 105 -11.86 11.21 10.90
C ASN A 105 -11.04 12.28 11.66
N PRO A 106 -11.57 13.49 11.92
CA PRO A 106 -11.16 14.21 13.10
C PRO A 106 -11.58 13.34 14.31
N GLN A 107 -10.63 13.04 15.19
CA GLN A 107 -10.95 12.43 16.49
C GLN A 107 -12.07 13.25 17.16
N PRO A 108 -13.14 12.61 17.67
CA PRO A 108 -13.96 13.30 18.65
C PRO A 108 -13.15 13.37 19.95
N GLU A 109 -12.63 14.54 20.25
CA GLU A 109 -12.39 14.95 21.63
C GLU A 109 -13.75 14.98 22.34
N SER A 110 -13.94 14.11 23.35
CA SER A 110 -14.77 14.29 24.56
C SER A 110 -14.74 13.04 25.41
#